data_AF-A0AAU6PZ30-F1
#
_entry.id   AF-A0AAU6PZ30-F1
#
_cell.length_a   1.000
_cell.length_b   1.000
_cell.length_c   1.000
_cell.angle_alpha   90.00
_cell.angle_beta   90.00
_cell.angle_gamma   90.00
#
_symmetry.space_group_name_H-M   'P 1'
#
loop_
_entity.id
_entity.type
_entity.pdbx_description
1 polymer ?
#
loop_
_entity_poly.entity_id
_entity_poly.type
_entity_poly.pdbx_seq_one_letter_code
_entity_poly.pdbx_strand_id
1 'polypeptide(L)'
;MPERRPALALLLTAALGSVAWTWAQQAPASPAGSDEVTAHEKAGRCVEGSEQACMDLVRQGKDGKEHRIMVIRTGTSDDTGIYAVCTPPEGEPEDAPNIGIFSESGPGGIRIVIDRNLIRVPLAEVAQLPAKEGQSGSDGKVEASKGTARFLDDVPEGKTDRLSRCGVEAERQPAPGTVFVTQGKTQLVGQSLVYDGADGIARIDGPITFNRTDQKDPLSGESRQIEINVDSEATVLVGDVVLRSKGGRVSRASRVEYDDQANTARLYASPEQPAESVRGSDSLKITSGVIVYNLERNEVYANAGKEGNISGEFLDGTPPSAP
;
A
#
# COMPACT_ATOMS: atom_id res chain seq x y z
N MET A 1 -20.73 -53.70 68.88
CA MET A 1 -21.59 -52.58 68.44
C MET A 1 -21.47 -51.49 69.49
N PRO A 2 -20.91 -50.34 69.11
CA PRO A 2 -21.71 -49.11 69.08
C PRO A 2 -21.53 -48.31 67.79
N GLU A 3 -22.53 -47.44 67.57
CA GLU A 3 -22.89 -46.79 66.32
C GLU A 3 -22.00 -45.62 65.89
N ARG A 4 -22.03 -45.39 64.58
CA ARG A 4 -21.30 -44.36 63.83
C ARG A 4 -22.03 -43.01 63.87
N ARG A 5 -21.26 -41.94 63.99
CA ARG A 5 -21.61 -40.55 63.67
C ARG A 5 -21.86 -40.37 62.16
N PRO A 6 -22.62 -39.33 61.78
CA PRO A 6 -22.10 -38.45 60.73
C PRO A 6 -22.17 -36.96 61.07
N ALA A 7 -21.11 -36.26 60.66
CA ALA A 7 -20.98 -34.81 60.69
C ALA A 7 -21.69 -34.18 59.48
N LEU A 8 -22.39 -33.07 59.73
CA LEU A 8 -23.07 -32.26 58.74
C LEU A 8 -22.03 -31.34 58.05
N ALA A 9 -21.85 -31.50 56.74
CA ALA A 9 -21.07 -30.60 55.91
C ALA A 9 -22.01 -29.59 55.21
N LEU A 10 -21.85 -28.31 55.51
CA LEU A 10 -22.55 -27.22 54.83
C LEU A 10 -21.68 -26.73 53.66
N LEU A 11 -22.18 -26.87 52.44
CA LEU A 11 -21.56 -26.42 51.19
C LEU A 11 -21.75 -24.91 51.01
N LEU A 12 -20.67 -24.15 50.96
CA LEU A 12 -20.63 -22.78 50.40
C LEU A 12 -20.48 -22.86 48.88
N THR A 13 -21.47 -22.36 48.14
CA THR A 13 -21.36 -22.07 46.70
C THR A 13 -20.81 -20.66 46.50
N ALA A 14 -19.56 -20.55 46.05
CA ALA A 14 -18.97 -19.30 45.58
C ALA A 14 -19.26 -19.12 44.08
N ALA A 15 -20.01 -18.08 43.72
CA ALA A 15 -20.19 -17.63 42.35
C ALA A 15 -18.97 -16.80 41.94
N LEU A 16 -18.11 -17.35 41.08
CA LEU A 16 -17.03 -16.62 40.43
C LEU A 16 -17.59 -15.92 39.19
N GLY A 17 -17.79 -14.61 39.29
CA GLY A 17 -18.09 -13.75 38.16
C GLY A 17 -16.85 -13.55 37.29
N SER A 18 -16.92 -13.99 36.04
CA SER A 18 -15.88 -13.81 35.04
C SER A 18 -15.84 -12.36 34.59
N VAL A 19 -14.78 -11.63 34.97
CA VAL A 19 -14.48 -10.30 34.43
C VAL A 19 -13.89 -10.50 33.04
N ALA A 20 -14.67 -10.25 31.99
CA ALA A 20 -14.19 -10.28 30.62
C ALA A 20 -13.38 -9.00 30.35
N TRP A 21 -12.06 -9.13 30.28
CA TRP A 21 -11.18 -8.08 29.79
C TRP A 21 -11.29 -8.03 28.26
N THR A 22 -12.24 -7.26 27.75
CA THR A 22 -12.30 -6.92 26.33
C THR A 22 -11.18 -5.95 25.99
N TRP A 23 -10.11 -6.48 25.40
CA TRP A 23 -9.12 -5.69 24.68
C TRP A 23 -9.80 -5.15 23.41
N ALA A 24 -10.26 -3.90 23.46
CA ALA A 24 -10.60 -3.16 22.25
C ALA A 24 -9.28 -2.81 21.54
N GLN A 25 -8.92 -3.55 20.50
CA GLN A 25 -7.91 -3.10 19.54
C GLN A 25 -8.47 -1.85 18.85
N GLN A 26 -8.02 -0.68 19.29
CA GLN A 26 -8.20 0.57 18.55
C GLN A 26 -7.50 0.41 17.20
N ALA A 27 -8.28 0.35 16.13
CA ALA A 27 -7.76 0.50 14.79
C ALA A 27 -7.00 1.83 14.72
N PRO A 28 -5.80 1.89 14.10
CA PRO A 28 -5.11 3.16 13.91
C PRO A 28 -6.05 4.10 13.15
N ALA A 29 -6.31 5.28 13.73
CA ALA A 29 -7.09 6.30 13.07
C ALA A 29 -6.37 6.71 11.78
N SER A 30 -7.06 6.60 10.64
CA SER A 30 -6.57 7.17 9.38
C SER A 30 -6.34 8.67 9.59
N PRO A 31 -5.15 9.21 9.28
CA PRO A 31 -4.93 10.64 9.36
C PRO A 31 -5.86 11.33 8.36
N ALA A 32 -6.80 12.12 8.88
CA ALA A 32 -7.71 12.95 8.09
C ALA A 32 -6.90 14.07 7.42
N GLY A 33 -6.29 13.75 6.28
CA GLY A 33 -5.83 14.74 5.30
C GLY A 33 -7.03 15.49 4.73
N SER A 34 -6.81 16.72 4.25
CA SER A 34 -7.81 17.38 3.43
C SER A 34 -8.04 16.53 2.18
N ASP A 35 -9.10 15.72 2.11
CA ASP A 35 -9.40 14.85 0.96
C ASP A 35 -9.74 15.63 -0.33
N GLU A 36 -9.58 16.95 -0.31
CA GLU A 36 -9.74 17.80 -1.48
C GLU A 36 -8.69 17.46 -2.54
N VAL A 37 -9.16 17.32 -3.78
CA VAL A 37 -8.35 17.04 -4.95
C VAL A 37 -7.61 18.33 -5.34
N THR A 38 -6.29 18.26 -5.45
CA THR A 38 -5.44 19.37 -5.86
C THR A 38 -5.65 19.76 -7.32
N ALA A 39 -5.23 20.97 -7.69
CA ALA A 39 -5.26 21.41 -9.10
C ALA A 39 -4.42 20.48 -10.00
N HIS A 40 -3.31 19.97 -9.49
CA HIS A 40 -2.43 19.02 -10.17
C HIS A 40 -3.12 17.68 -10.42
N GLU A 41 -3.74 17.10 -9.40
CA GLU A 41 -4.49 15.86 -9.49
C GLU A 41 -5.65 15.98 -10.49
N LYS A 42 -6.39 17.09 -10.45
CA LYS A 42 -7.49 17.35 -11.39
C LYS A 42 -7.01 17.49 -12.84
N ALA A 43 -5.83 18.07 -13.04
CA ALA A 43 -5.24 18.25 -14.37
C ALA A 43 -4.50 17.01 -14.89
N GLY A 44 -4.16 16.05 -14.01
CA GLY A 44 -3.33 14.89 -14.35
C GLY A 44 -1.88 15.25 -14.69
N ARG A 45 -1.43 16.45 -14.31
CA ARG A 45 -0.06 16.97 -14.53
C ARG A 45 0.25 18.10 -13.56
N CYS A 46 1.53 18.43 -13.41
CA CYS A 46 1.92 19.65 -12.72
C CYS A 46 1.36 20.89 -13.46
N VAL A 47 0.89 21.87 -12.69
CA VAL A 47 0.20 23.06 -13.19
C VAL A 47 1.02 24.27 -12.75
N GLU A 48 1.54 25.01 -13.72
CA GLU A 48 2.29 26.23 -13.45
C GLU A 48 1.40 27.29 -12.78
N GLY A 49 1.98 28.04 -11.84
CA GLY A 49 1.27 29.08 -11.08
C GLY A 49 0.32 28.55 -9.99
N SER A 50 0.28 27.24 -9.75
CA SER A 50 -0.34 26.65 -8.56
C SER A 50 0.40 27.09 -7.29
N GLU A 51 -0.32 27.23 -6.18
CA GLU A 51 0.29 27.49 -4.87
C GLU A 51 1.07 26.27 -4.35
N GLN A 52 0.76 25.08 -4.85
CA GLN A 52 1.37 23.82 -4.43
C GLN A 52 2.60 23.51 -5.29
N ALA A 53 3.66 23.05 -4.64
CA ALA A 53 4.83 22.55 -5.34
C ALA A 53 4.53 21.17 -5.95
N CYS A 54 4.96 20.97 -7.19
CA CYS A 54 4.76 19.74 -7.94
C CYS A 54 5.96 19.45 -8.83
N MET A 55 6.38 18.18 -8.90
CA MET A 55 7.30 17.69 -9.93
C MET A 55 6.75 16.42 -10.55
N ASP A 56 6.85 16.31 -11.87
CA ASP A 56 6.39 15.15 -12.63
C ASP A 56 7.54 14.35 -13.26
N LEU A 57 7.45 13.03 -13.16
CA LEU A 57 8.24 12.11 -13.97
C LEU A 57 7.37 11.62 -15.12
N VAL A 58 7.91 11.69 -16.33
CA VAL A 58 7.23 11.30 -17.57
C VAL A 58 7.88 10.05 -18.12
N ARG A 59 7.18 8.93 -17.99
CA ARG A 59 7.60 7.64 -18.49
C ARG A 59 6.98 7.35 -19.85
N GLN A 60 7.80 6.90 -20.79
CA GLN A 60 7.31 6.35 -22.06
C GLN A 60 7.17 4.84 -21.93
N GLY A 61 5.93 4.36 -21.90
CA GLY A 61 5.60 2.95 -21.79
C GLY A 61 6.00 2.17 -23.04
N LYS A 62 6.16 0.85 -22.87
CA LYS A 62 6.47 -0.06 -24.00
C LYS A 62 5.34 -0.13 -25.03
N ASP A 63 4.13 0.24 -24.64
CA ASP A 63 2.96 0.35 -25.50
C ASP A 63 2.89 1.69 -26.26
N GLY A 64 3.89 2.56 -26.08
CA GLY A 64 3.97 3.88 -26.70
C GLY A 64 3.11 4.94 -26.01
N LYS A 65 2.49 4.63 -24.86
CA LYS A 65 1.77 5.61 -24.06
C LYS A 65 2.69 6.36 -23.12
N GLU A 66 2.31 7.58 -22.83
CA GLU A 66 2.95 8.38 -21.80
C GLU A 66 2.25 8.14 -20.46
N HIS A 67 3.03 7.84 -19.43
CA HIS A 67 2.60 7.72 -18.06
C HIS A 67 3.24 8.83 -17.22
N ARG A 68 2.48 9.43 -16.31
CA ARG A 68 2.95 10.52 -15.45
C ARG A 68 2.90 10.11 -14.00
N ILE A 69 4.01 10.32 -13.31
CA ILE A 69 4.12 10.17 -11.87
C ILE A 69 4.26 11.57 -11.29
N MET A 70 3.29 12.02 -10.51
CA MET A 70 3.33 13.35 -9.91
C MET A 70 3.69 13.26 -8.44
N VAL A 71 4.59 14.12 -7.98
CA VAL A 71 4.92 14.30 -6.57
C VAL A 71 4.54 15.71 -6.18
N ILE A 72 3.56 15.83 -5.28
CA ILE A 72 2.89 17.08 -4.94
C ILE A 72 3.05 17.33 -3.45
N ARG A 73 3.58 18.50 -3.09
CA ARG A 73 3.50 19.00 -1.72
C ARG A 73 2.14 19.63 -1.50
N THR A 74 1.36 19.14 -0.56
CA THR A 74 0.00 19.67 -0.34
C THR A 74 -0.03 20.97 0.45
N GLY A 75 0.95 21.18 1.34
CA GLY A 75 1.12 22.44 2.08
C GLY A 75 1.75 23.53 1.23
N THR A 76 1.41 24.77 1.55
CA THR A 76 1.80 25.99 0.81
C THR A 76 2.68 26.94 1.64
N SER A 77 2.90 26.65 2.93
CA SER A 77 3.80 27.41 3.82
C SER A 77 4.98 26.56 4.25
N ASP A 78 6.16 27.14 4.42
CA ASP A 78 7.34 26.41 4.88
C ASP A 78 7.29 25.97 6.36
N ASP A 79 6.30 26.44 7.12
CA ASP A 79 6.09 26.05 8.53
C ASP A 79 5.82 24.56 8.71
N THR A 80 5.22 23.92 7.71
CA THR A 80 4.82 22.51 7.78
C THR A 80 5.73 21.59 6.96
N GLY A 81 6.72 22.13 6.24
CA GLY A 81 7.63 21.35 5.42
C GLY A 81 8.29 22.19 4.33
N ILE A 82 9.06 21.58 3.44
CA ILE A 82 9.80 22.32 2.40
C ILE A 82 9.66 21.67 1.04
N TYR A 83 9.95 22.46 0.00
CA TYR A 83 10.23 21.97 -1.34
C TYR A 83 11.53 22.61 -1.84
N ALA A 84 12.45 21.79 -2.33
CA ALA A 84 13.72 22.26 -2.90
C ALA A 84 14.09 21.43 -4.14
N VAL A 85 14.69 22.08 -5.13
CA VAL A 85 15.26 21.42 -6.31
C VAL A 85 16.74 21.70 -6.37
N CYS A 86 17.53 20.63 -6.32
CA CYS A 86 18.98 20.65 -6.36
C CYS A 86 19.45 20.17 -7.73
N THR A 87 19.85 21.12 -8.57
CA THR A 87 20.37 20.82 -9.91
C THR A 87 21.78 20.22 -9.83
N PRO A 88 22.20 19.41 -10.82
CA PRO A 88 23.59 18.97 -10.92
C PRO A 88 24.56 20.19 -10.89
N PRO A 89 25.65 20.12 -10.12
CA PRO A 89 26.69 21.14 -10.15
C PRO A 89 27.50 21.09 -11.44
N GLU A 90 28.21 22.18 -11.75
CA GLU A 90 29.11 22.25 -12.90
C GLU A 90 30.19 21.15 -12.84
N GLY A 91 30.43 20.47 -13.97
CA GLY A 91 31.41 19.39 -14.10
C GLY A 91 30.85 17.98 -13.86
N GLU A 92 29.58 17.85 -13.49
CA GLU A 92 28.89 16.56 -13.52
C GLU A 92 28.49 16.14 -14.96
N PRO A 93 28.25 14.84 -15.20
CA PRO A 93 27.74 14.36 -16.48
C PRO A 93 26.45 15.06 -16.94
N GLU A 94 26.28 15.24 -18.25
CA GLU A 94 25.09 15.88 -18.82
C GLU A 94 23.78 15.13 -18.51
N ASP A 95 23.86 13.83 -18.20
CA ASP A 95 22.73 12.98 -17.82
C ASP A 95 22.46 12.96 -16.31
N ALA A 96 23.19 13.74 -15.51
CA ALA A 96 22.98 13.83 -14.06
C ALA A 96 21.56 14.35 -13.74
N PRO A 97 20.83 13.71 -12.81
CA PRO A 97 19.45 14.09 -12.51
C PRO A 97 19.36 15.34 -11.63
N ASN A 98 18.27 16.09 -11.80
CA ASN A 98 17.81 17.03 -10.77
C ASN A 98 17.27 16.25 -9.58
N ILE A 99 17.56 16.71 -8.35
CA ILE A 99 17.01 16.12 -7.13
C ILE A 99 15.98 17.05 -6.52
N GLY A 100 14.71 16.66 -6.52
CA GLY A 100 13.63 17.31 -5.80
C GLY A 100 13.46 16.71 -4.40
N ILE A 101 13.47 17.53 -3.36
CA ILE A 101 13.14 17.12 -1.98
C ILE A 101 11.82 17.76 -1.58
N PHE A 102 10.90 16.91 -1.13
CA PHE A 102 9.59 17.29 -0.64
C PHE A 102 9.46 16.82 0.80
N SER A 103 9.05 17.70 1.70
CA SER A 103 8.64 17.34 3.06
C SER A 103 7.32 18.04 3.40
N GLU A 104 6.41 17.34 4.06
CA GLU A 104 5.14 17.90 4.52
C GLU A 104 4.64 17.13 5.74
N SER A 105 4.53 17.82 6.88
CA SER A 105 4.05 17.31 8.16
C SER A 105 2.56 17.57 8.40
N GLY A 106 1.94 18.43 7.60
CA GLY A 106 0.51 18.67 7.58
C GLY A 106 -0.28 17.42 7.16
N PRO A 107 -1.59 17.41 7.42
CA PRO A 107 -2.40 16.19 7.29
C PRO A 107 -2.55 15.70 5.84
N GLY A 108 -2.38 16.60 4.86
CA GLY A 108 -2.34 16.25 3.43
C GLY A 108 -1.06 15.54 3.01
N GLY A 109 0.05 15.73 3.74
CA GLY A 109 1.37 15.17 3.43
C GLY A 109 1.86 15.52 2.02
N ILE A 110 2.76 14.70 1.51
CA ILE A 110 3.12 14.66 0.10
C ILE A 110 2.21 13.65 -0.57
N ARG A 111 1.67 14.00 -1.73
CA ARG A 111 0.87 13.13 -2.58
C ARG A 111 1.68 12.70 -3.79
N ILE A 112 1.87 11.39 -3.92
CA ILE A 112 2.49 10.76 -5.08
C ILE A 112 1.37 10.06 -5.84
N VAL A 113 1.13 10.50 -7.07
CA VAL A 113 0.10 9.93 -7.95
C VAL A 113 0.80 9.04 -8.97
N ILE A 114 0.46 7.75 -8.98
CA ILE A 114 0.96 6.76 -9.94
C ILE A 114 -0.24 6.01 -10.50
N ASP A 115 -0.56 6.25 -11.77
CA ASP A 115 -1.76 5.76 -12.44
C ASP A 115 -3.04 6.08 -11.62
N ARG A 116 -3.61 5.07 -10.95
CA ARG A 116 -4.83 5.17 -10.13
C ARG A 116 -4.56 5.16 -8.63
N ASN A 117 -3.29 5.09 -8.25
CA ASN A 117 -2.86 5.03 -6.87
C ASN A 117 -2.51 6.43 -6.39
N LEU A 118 -3.17 6.87 -5.32
CA LEU A 118 -2.80 8.05 -4.56
C LEU A 118 -2.03 7.62 -3.32
N ILE A 119 -0.76 8.01 -3.23
CA ILE A 119 0.15 7.59 -2.17
C ILE A 119 0.49 8.81 -1.32
N ARG A 120 0.28 8.72 -0.02
CA ARG A 120 0.53 9.80 0.94
C ARG A 120 1.69 9.45 1.85
N VAL A 121 2.68 10.35 1.90
CA VAL A 121 3.92 10.18 2.69
C VAL A 121 4.39 11.52 3.29
N PRO A 122 5.16 11.51 4.39
CA PRO A 122 5.74 12.74 4.96
C PRO A 122 6.97 13.30 4.22
N LEU A 123 7.77 12.43 3.58
CA LEU A 123 9.01 12.79 2.89
C LEU A 123 9.11 12.04 1.55
N ALA A 124 9.50 12.76 0.50
CA ALA A 124 9.81 12.19 -0.80
C ALA A 124 11.06 12.87 -1.40
N GLU A 125 11.98 12.05 -1.90
CA GLU A 125 13.12 12.44 -2.70
C GLU A 125 12.88 11.94 -4.13
N VAL A 126 13.08 12.81 -5.11
CA VAL A 126 12.78 12.53 -6.50
C VAL A 126 13.99 12.88 -7.35
N ALA A 127 14.56 11.90 -8.02
CA ALA A 127 15.60 12.12 -9.01
C ALA A 127 14.95 12.16 -10.40
N GLN A 128 14.91 13.33 -11.03
CA GLN A 128 14.38 13.51 -12.39
C GLN A 128 15.55 13.61 -13.37
N LEU A 129 15.60 12.71 -14.36
CA LEU A 129 16.61 12.77 -15.41
C LEU A 129 16.42 14.04 -16.25
N PRO A 130 17.44 14.52 -16.97
CA PRO A 130 17.23 15.58 -17.94
C PRO A 130 16.31 15.09 -19.08
N ALA A 131 15.41 15.96 -19.53
CA ALA A 131 14.57 15.69 -20.70
C ALA A 131 15.43 15.57 -21.95
N LYS A 132 15.15 14.57 -22.79
CA LYS A 132 15.79 14.45 -24.11
C LYS A 132 15.23 15.52 -25.04
N GLU A 133 16.03 15.91 -26.03
CA GLU A 133 15.63 16.90 -27.03
C GLU A 133 14.28 16.52 -27.67
N GLY A 134 13.31 17.44 -27.64
CA GLY A 134 11.96 17.24 -28.17
C GLY A 134 10.99 16.48 -27.27
N GLN A 135 11.36 16.12 -26.04
CA GLN A 135 10.46 15.50 -25.06
C GLN A 135 9.94 16.52 -24.04
N SER A 136 8.67 16.37 -23.65
CA SER A 136 8.00 17.26 -22.68
C SER A 136 8.30 16.93 -21.20
N GLY A 137 9.13 15.92 -20.96
CA GLY A 137 9.53 15.48 -19.62
C GLY A 137 10.47 14.27 -19.68
N SER A 138 10.80 13.73 -18.51
CA SER A 138 11.76 12.65 -18.34
C SER A 138 11.35 11.75 -17.18
N ASP A 139 11.75 10.48 -17.27
CA ASP A 139 11.57 9.51 -16.19
C ASP A 139 12.61 9.75 -15.08
N GLY A 140 12.59 8.91 -14.05
CA GLY A 140 13.47 9.08 -12.91
C GLY A 140 13.28 8.05 -11.81
N LYS A 141 13.54 8.48 -10.58
CA LYS A 141 13.40 7.66 -9.37
C LYS A 141 12.63 8.45 -8.31
N VAL A 142 11.77 7.76 -7.57
CA VAL A 142 11.12 8.33 -6.37
C VAL A 142 11.44 7.45 -5.18
N GLU A 143 11.93 8.04 -4.10
CA GLU A 143 12.11 7.38 -2.81
C GLU A 143 11.31 8.13 -1.76
N ALA A 144 10.37 7.45 -1.10
CA ALA A 144 9.41 8.09 -0.22
C ALA A 144 9.17 7.27 1.05
N SER A 145 9.06 7.93 2.20
CA SER A 145 8.88 7.27 3.49
C SER A 145 8.48 8.30 4.56
N LYS A 146 8.34 7.86 5.81
CA LYS A 146 8.40 8.80 6.94
C LYS A 146 9.77 9.47 6.98
N GLY A 147 9.78 10.74 7.35
CA GLY A 147 10.99 11.51 7.49
C GLY A 147 10.68 13.00 7.53
N THR A 148 11.73 13.80 7.54
CA THR A 148 11.63 15.27 7.50
C THR A 148 12.73 15.81 6.61
N ALA A 149 12.50 16.98 6.02
CA ALA A 149 13.55 17.77 5.41
C ALA A 149 13.47 19.22 5.90
N ARG A 150 14.62 19.89 5.92
CA ARG A 150 14.74 21.29 6.33
C ARG A 150 15.82 21.99 5.53
N PHE A 151 15.70 23.30 5.41
CA PHE A 151 16.79 24.15 4.95
C PHE A 151 17.88 24.23 6.02
N LEU A 152 19.11 24.35 5.55
CA LEU A 152 20.29 24.59 6.36
C LEU A 152 20.63 26.06 6.28
N ASP A 153 20.88 26.68 7.44
CA ASP A 153 21.36 28.07 7.49
C ASP A 153 22.76 28.19 6.87
N ASP A 154 23.63 27.22 7.17
CA ASP A 154 24.96 27.06 6.60
C ASP A 154 25.22 25.59 6.24
N VAL A 155 25.94 25.36 5.15
CA VAL A 155 26.37 24.01 4.75
C VAL A 155 27.46 23.53 5.72
N PRO A 156 27.27 22.41 6.45
CA PRO A 156 28.26 21.94 7.41
C PRO A 156 29.60 21.63 6.75
N GLU A 157 30.71 22.01 7.41
CA GLU A 157 32.05 21.75 6.91
C GLU A 157 32.27 20.26 6.62
N GLY A 158 32.83 19.96 5.44
CA GLY A 158 33.14 18.60 5.01
C GLY A 158 31.97 17.81 4.41
N LYS A 159 30.76 18.37 4.35
CA LYS A 159 29.64 17.77 3.61
C LYS A 159 29.79 17.98 2.11
N THR A 160 29.79 16.89 1.35
CA THR A 160 29.97 16.92 -0.11
C THR A 160 28.79 16.34 -0.88
N ASP A 161 27.79 15.79 -0.20
CA ASP A 161 26.57 15.31 -0.84
C ASP A 161 25.75 16.45 -1.46
N ARG A 162 25.00 16.13 -2.51
CA ARG A 162 24.27 17.11 -3.33
C ARG A 162 23.25 17.91 -2.52
N LEU A 163 22.55 17.27 -1.59
CA LEU A 163 21.54 17.92 -0.75
C LEU A 163 22.17 18.93 0.19
N SER A 164 23.23 18.54 0.90
CA SER A 164 23.94 19.45 1.81
C SER A 164 24.50 20.65 1.05
N ARG A 165 25.10 20.45 -0.13
CA ARG A 165 25.59 21.56 -0.98
C ARG A 165 24.50 22.49 -1.50
N CYS A 166 23.27 21.97 -1.61
CA CYS A 166 22.06 22.69 -1.95
C CYS A 166 21.43 23.38 -0.73
N GLY A 167 22.05 23.28 0.46
CA GLY A 167 21.52 23.85 1.70
C GLY A 167 20.31 23.10 2.23
N VAL A 168 20.21 21.79 1.95
CA VAL A 168 19.08 20.95 2.37
C VAL A 168 19.59 19.75 3.16
N GLU A 169 18.93 19.45 4.27
CA GLU A 169 19.10 18.19 4.98
C GLU A 169 17.78 17.42 4.96
N ALA A 170 17.86 16.13 4.62
CA ALA A 170 16.73 15.21 4.62
C ALA A 170 17.06 13.99 5.48
N GLU A 171 16.16 13.66 6.40
CA GLU A 171 16.25 12.50 7.28
C GLU A 171 15.15 11.51 6.94
N ARG A 172 15.54 10.37 6.36
CA ARG A 172 14.64 9.25 6.07
C ARG A 172 14.52 8.35 7.29
N GLN A 173 13.29 8.03 7.66
CA GLN A 173 12.96 7.17 8.79
C GLN A 173 11.85 6.17 8.41
N PRO A 174 12.05 5.26 7.43
CA PRO A 174 11.05 4.27 7.06
C PRO A 174 10.48 3.54 8.27
N ALA A 175 9.15 3.51 8.37
CA ALA A 175 8.46 2.90 9.51
C ALA A 175 7.12 2.32 9.05
N PRO A 176 6.69 1.15 9.57
CA PRO A 176 5.37 0.63 9.27
C PRO A 176 4.28 1.65 9.61
N GLY A 177 3.23 1.72 8.78
CA GLY A 177 2.09 2.59 9.07
C GLY A 177 2.23 4.03 8.56
N THR A 178 3.18 4.31 7.65
CA THR A 178 3.51 5.70 7.26
C THR A 178 3.39 6.01 5.78
N VAL A 179 3.33 4.97 4.93
CA VAL A 179 3.02 5.13 3.51
C VAL A 179 1.59 4.68 3.31
N PHE A 180 0.69 5.63 3.03
CA PHE A 180 -0.73 5.34 2.84
C PHE A 180 -1.03 5.32 1.35
N VAL A 181 -1.66 4.25 0.87
CA VAL A 181 -2.04 4.10 -0.54
C VAL A 181 -3.55 4.05 -0.60
N THR A 182 -4.14 4.85 -1.47
CA THR A 182 -5.57 4.81 -1.76
C THR A 182 -5.76 4.50 -3.24
N GLN A 183 -6.54 3.46 -3.51
CA GLN A 183 -6.96 3.11 -4.86
C GLN A 183 -8.46 2.84 -4.84
N GLY A 184 -9.21 3.83 -5.33
CA GLY A 184 -10.67 3.84 -5.25
C GLY A 184 -11.16 3.64 -3.82
N LYS A 185 -11.76 2.47 -3.54
CA LYS A 185 -12.35 2.15 -2.23
C LYS A 185 -11.40 1.47 -1.26
N THR A 186 -10.22 1.08 -1.73
CA THR A 186 -9.25 0.32 -0.94
C THR A 186 -8.18 1.24 -0.40
N GLN A 187 -7.90 1.07 0.89
CA GLN A 187 -6.82 1.73 1.61
C GLN A 187 -5.76 0.69 1.96
N LEU A 188 -4.51 0.96 1.65
CA LEU A 188 -3.37 0.15 2.03
C LEU A 188 -2.37 0.99 2.82
N VAL A 189 -1.61 0.35 3.70
CA VAL A 189 -0.60 1.02 4.50
C VAL A 189 0.67 0.19 4.53
N GLY A 190 1.81 0.82 4.20
CA GLY A 190 3.15 0.25 4.21
C GLY A 190 4.19 1.16 4.88
N GLN A 191 5.47 0.96 4.56
CA GLN A 191 6.59 1.61 5.25
C GLN A 191 7.44 2.57 4.39
N SER A 192 7.69 2.21 3.14
CA SER A 192 8.53 2.96 2.20
C SER A 192 8.08 2.68 0.78
N LEU A 193 8.25 3.67 -0.10
CA LEU A 193 8.04 3.58 -1.53
C LEU A 193 9.37 3.79 -2.25
N VAL A 194 9.66 2.95 -3.24
CA VAL A 194 10.71 3.15 -4.22
C VAL A 194 10.15 2.92 -5.62
N TYR A 195 10.11 3.95 -6.44
CA TYR A 195 9.89 3.85 -7.89
C TYR A 195 11.22 3.97 -8.62
N ASP A 196 11.45 3.11 -9.61
CA ASP A 196 12.63 3.14 -10.47
C ASP A 196 12.22 3.14 -11.95
N GLY A 197 12.56 4.20 -12.68
CA GLY A 197 12.30 4.32 -14.11
C GLY A 197 13.03 3.29 -14.97
N ALA A 198 14.06 2.61 -14.45
CA ALA A 198 14.73 1.54 -15.19
C ALA A 198 13.80 0.34 -15.45
N ASP A 199 12.94 -0.01 -14.50
CA ASP A 199 12.00 -1.12 -14.62
C ASP A 199 10.52 -0.70 -14.68
N GLY A 200 10.21 0.56 -14.33
CA GLY A 200 8.86 1.10 -14.35
C GLY A 200 7.97 0.59 -13.22
N ILE A 201 8.57 0.13 -12.11
CA ILE A 201 7.84 -0.47 -10.99
C ILE A 201 8.03 0.39 -9.73
N ALA A 202 6.91 0.86 -9.17
CA ALA A 202 6.88 1.40 -7.82
C ALA A 202 6.63 0.27 -6.80
N ARG A 203 7.58 0.09 -5.89
CA ARG A 203 7.54 -0.92 -4.83
C ARG A 203 7.25 -0.25 -3.52
N ILE A 204 6.27 -0.76 -2.79
CA ILE A 204 5.94 -0.30 -1.45
C ILE A 204 6.19 -1.44 -0.49
N ASP A 205 7.16 -1.28 0.40
CA ASP A 205 7.54 -2.32 1.34
C ASP A 205 6.58 -2.38 2.53
N GLY A 206 6.41 -3.59 3.05
CA GLY A 206 5.54 -3.91 4.17
C GLY A 206 6.23 -3.97 5.54
N PRO A 207 5.52 -4.42 6.58
CA PRO A 207 4.25 -5.13 6.51
C PRO A 207 3.15 -4.26 5.88
N ILE A 208 2.46 -4.81 4.87
CA ILE A 208 1.33 -4.16 4.23
C ILE A 208 0.07 -4.60 4.93
N THR A 209 -0.76 -3.64 5.29
CA THR A 209 -2.15 -3.90 5.68
C THR A 209 -3.07 -3.28 4.64
N PHE A 210 -4.14 -3.96 4.29
CA PHE A 210 -5.18 -3.40 3.42
C PHE A 210 -6.54 -3.46 4.11
N ASN A 211 -7.39 -2.49 3.78
CA ASN A 211 -8.75 -2.42 4.29
C ASN A 211 -9.68 -1.79 3.24
N ARG A 212 -10.89 -2.33 3.16
CA ARG A 212 -12.00 -1.85 2.33
C ARG A 212 -13.27 -1.95 3.15
N THR A 213 -13.65 -0.84 3.76
CA THR A 213 -14.73 -0.78 4.77
C THR A 213 -16.08 -0.36 4.20
N ASP A 214 -16.10 0.22 3.01
CA ASP A 214 -17.24 0.86 2.37
C ASP A 214 -18.15 -0.13 1.61
N GLN A 215 -18.36 -1.31 2.19
CA GLN A 215 -19.20 -2.36 1.61
C GLN A 215 -19.87 -3.24 2.67
N LYS A 216 -20.90 -3.98 2.23
CA LYS A 216 -21.69 -4.86 3.11
C LYS A 216 -20.83 -5.87 3.88
N ASP A 217 -19.85 -6.46 3.19
CA ASP A 217 -18.88 -7.39 3.76
C ASP A 217 -17.47 -6.79 3.65
N PRO A 218 -17.02 -5.98 4.62
CA PRO A 218 -15.68 -5.39 4.60
C PRO A 218 -14.58 -6.41 4.35
N LEU A 219 -13.57 -5.99 3.60
CA LEU A 219 -12.38 -6.79 3.30
C LEU A 219 -11.18 -6.20 4.02
N SER A 220 -10.34 -7.09 4.54
CA SER A 220 -9.08 -6.72 5.22
C SER A 220 -8.02 -7.75 4.91
N GLY A 221 -6.76 -7.40 5.14
CA GLY A 221 -5.70 -8.39 5.11
C GLY A 221 -4.32 -7.81 4.91
N GLU A 222 -3.41 -8.66 4.46
CA GLU A 222 -1.98 -8.45 4.66
C GLU A 222 -1.16 -8.94 3.45
N SER A 223 -0.02 -8.31 3.21
CA SER A 223 1.04 -8.77 2.30
C SER A 223 2.41 -8.27 2.75
N ARG A 224 3.49 -8.74 2.10
CA ARG A 224 4.85 -8.24 2.37
C ARG A 224 5.20 -6.99 1.58
N GLN A 225 4.62 -6.80 0.40
CA GLN A 225 4.93 -5.71 -0.50
C GLN A 225 3.75 -5.40 -1.43
N ILE A 226 3.73 -4.20 -2.01
CA ILE A 226 2.92 -3.82 -3.16
C ILE A 226 3.86 -3.51 -4.32
N GLU A 227 3.53 -3.96 -5.53
CA GLU A 227 4.17 -3.57 -6.78
C GLU A 227 3.13 -2.87 -7.66
N ILE A 228 3.43 -1.66 -8.10
CA ILE A 228 2.65 -0.90 -9.08
C ILE A 228 3.48 -0.82 -10.35
N ASN A 229 3.06 -1.53 -11.39
CA ASN A 229 3.68 -1.47 -12.69
C ASN A 229 3.05 -0.33 -13.49
N VAL A 230 3.84 0.71 -13.76
CA VAL A 230 3.39 1.91 -14.46
C VAL A 230 3.03 1.62 -15.91
N ASP A 231 3.79 0.76 -16.60
CA ASP A 231 3.55 0.42 -18.00
C ASP A 231 2.23 -0.34 -18.22
N SER A 232 1.86 -1.21 -17.27
CA SER A 232 0.65 -2.03 -17.36
C SER A 232 -0.51 -1.53 -16.51
N GLU A 233 -0.34 -0.42 -15.79
CA GLU A 233 -1.26 0.10 -14.77
C GLU A 233 -1.72 -0.96 -13.74
N ALA A 234 -0.86 -1.94 -13.44
CA ALA A 234 -1.23 -3.10 -12.64
C ALA A 234 -0.73 -2.94 -11.20
N THR A 235 -1.60 -3.16 -10.22
CA THR A 235 -1.27 -3.15 -8.80
C THR A 235 -1.29 -4.57 -8.26
N VAL A 236 -0.19 -5.03 -7.66
CA VAL A 236 0.00 -6.41 -7.21
C VAL A 236 0.46 -6.45 -5.76
N LEU A 237 -0.27 -7.17 -4.92
CA LEU A 237 0.17 -7.55 -3.58
C LEU A 237 1.10 -8.77 -3.69
N VAL A 238 2.24 -8.72 -3.01
CA VAL A 238 3.30 -9.74 -3.12
C VAL A 238 3.72 -10.23 -1.75
N GLY A 239 3.90 -11.55 -1.65
CA GLY A 239 4.42 -12.24 -0.47
C GLY A 239 3.35 -12.50 0.58
N ASP A 240 3.06 -13.78 0.83
CA ASP A 240 2.09 -14.27 1.84
C ASP A 240 0.77 -13.48 1.87
N VAL A 241 0.19 -13.22 0.71
CA VAL A 241 -1.02 -12.40 0.64
C VAL A 241 -2.16 -13.14 1.32
N VAL A 242 -2.86 -12.47 2.22
CA VAL A 242 -4.06 -12.97 2.90
C VAL A 242 -5.17 -11.96 2.74
N LEU A 243 -6.30 -12.37 2.16
CA LEU A 243 -7.53 -11.59 2.12
C LEU A 243 -8.54 -12.19 3.10
N ARG A 244 -9.23 -11.35 3.86
CA ARG A 244 -10.23 -11.73 4.88
C ARG A 244 -11.49 -10.93 4.68
N SER A 245 -12.60 -11.63 4.47
CA SER A 245 -13.93 -11.03 4.49
C SER A 245 -14.57 -11.17 5.85
N LYS A 246 -15.34 -10.16 6.26
CA LYS A 246 -16.23 -10.25 7.44
C LYS A 246 -17.20 -11.43 7.37
N GLY A 247 -17.57 -11.87 6.16
CA GLY A 247 -18.38 -13.07 5.92
C GLY A 247 -17.66 -14.41 6.21
N GLY A 248 -16.46 -14.38 6.80
CA GLY A 248 -15.70 -15.56 7.22
C GLY A 248 -14.86 -16.20 6.12
N ARG A 249 -14.81 -15.62 4.92
CA ARG A 249 -13.95 -16.10 3.83
C ARG A 249 -12.51 -15.65 4.03
N VAL A 250 -11.56 -16.57 3.92
CA VAL A 250 -10.12 -16.31 3.94
C VAL A 250 -9.50 -16.83 2.64
N SER A 251 -8.82 -15.96 1.91
CA SER A 251 -8.14 -16.31 0.66
C SER A 251 -6.64 -16.03 0.77
N ARG A 252 -5.81 -16.90 0.19
CA ARG A 252 -4.34 -16.86 0.31
C ARG A 252 -3.67 -17.12 -1.03
N ALA A 253 -2.59 -16.40 -1.31
CA ALA A 253 -1.73 -16.61 -2.48
C ALA A 253 -0.37 -15.93 -2.29
N SER A 254 0.61 -16.27 -3.13
CA SER A 254 1.90 -15.57 -3.13
C SER A 254 1.82 -14.21 -3.83
N ARG A 255 0.95 -14.08 -4.83
CA ARG A 255 0.70 -12.85 -5.58
C ARG A 255 -0.78 -12.64 -5.81
N VAL A 256 -1.25 -11.41 -5.61
CA VAL A 256 -2.64 -11.01 -5.88
C VAL A 256 -2.64 -9.72 -6.67
N GLU A 257 -3.04 -9.79 -7.93
CA GLU A 257 -3.31 -8.59 -8.72
C GLU A 257 -4.67 -8.02 -8.34
N TYR A 258 -4.71 -6.72 -8.15
CA TYR A 258 -5.85 -6.00 -7.63
C TYR A 258 -6.32 -4.96 -8.63
N ASP A 259 -7.62 -4.98 -8.94
CA ASP A 259 -8.28 -4.02 -9.81
C ASP A 259 -9.59 -3.54 -9.17
N ASP A 260 -9.56 -2.31 -8.66
CA ASP A 260 -10.71 -1.65 -8.03
C ASP A 260 -11.85 -1.38 -9.04
N GLN A 261 -11.52 -1.02 -10.29
CA GLN A 261 -12.53 -0.72 -11.30
C GLN A 261 -13.30 -1.97 -11.72
N ALA A 262 -12.57 -3.08 -11.90
CA ALA A 262 -13.20 -4.38 -12.17
C ALA A 262 -13.84 -5.00 -10.92
N ASN A 263 -13.59 -4.44 -9.72
CA ASN A 263 -13.95 -5.04 -8.44
C ASN A 263 -13.45 -6.49 -8.32
N THR A 264 -12.22 -6.75 -8.78
CA THR A 264 -11.62 -8.10 -8.74
C THR A 264 -10.26 -8.13 -8.08
N ALA A 265 -10.00 -9.21 -7.35
CA ALA A 265 -8.66 -9.63 -6.98
C ALA A 265 -8.35 -10.99 -7.62
N ARG A 266 -7.21 -11.08 -8.31
CA ARG A 266 -6.75 -12.28 -9.02
C ARG A 266 -5.63 -12.92 -8.21
N LEU A 267 -5.93 -14.02 -7.55
CA LEU A 267 -5.00 -14.77 -6.73
C LEU A 267 -4.27 -15.80 -7.59
N TYR A 268 -2.98 -15.58 -7.82
CA TYR A 268 -2.16 -16.44 -8.65
C TYR A 268 -1.57 -17.58 -7.81
N ALA A 269 -1.70 -18.81 -8.28
CA ALA A 269 -0.95 -19.93 -7.74
C ALA A 269 0.50 -19.86 -8.24
N SER A 270 1.44 -20.20 -7.37
CA SER A 270 2.84 -20.46 -7.74
C SER A 270 3.24 -21.88 -7.37
N PRO A 271 4.35 -22.40 -7.92
CA PRO A 271 4.87 -23.72 -7.54
C PRO A 271 5.10 -23.87 -6.04
N GLU A 272 5.48 -22.79 -5.36
CA GLU A 272 5.80 -22.75 -3.94
C GLU A 272 4.56 -22.52 -3.06
N GLN A 273 3.53 -21.84 -3.60
CA GLN A 273 2.33 -21.49 -2.85
C GLN A 273 1.07 -21.60 -3.73
N PRO A 274 0.18 -22.57 -3.43
CA PRO A 274 -1.11 -22.66 -4.11
C PRO A 274 -1.99 -21.44 -3.77
N ALA A 275 -2.90 -21.10 -4.67
CA ALA A 275 -3.95 -20.14 -4.37
C ALA A 275 -5.13 -20.86 -3.71
N GLU A 276 -5.62 -20.32 -2.60
CA GLU A 276 -6.64 -20.94 -1.77
C GLU A 276 -7.71 -19.93 -1.37
N SER A 277 -8.96 -20.38 -1.24
CA SER A 277 -10.07 -19.61 -0.68
C SER A 277 -11.00 -20.53 0.11
N VAL A 278 -11.18 -20.23 1.40
CA VAL A 278 -11.96 -21.06 2.33
C VAL A 278 -13.06 -20.22 2.97
N ARG A 279 -14.28 -20.76 3.06
CA ARG A 279 -15.39 -20.20 3.84
C ARG A 279 -16.18 -21.34 4.51
N GLY A 280 -15.98 -21.53 5.81
CA GLY A 280 -16.60 -22.67 6.51
C GLY A 280 -16.07 -23.99 5.94
N SER A 281 -16.95 -24.85 5.45
CA SER A 281 -16.60 -26.12 4.78
C SER A 281 -16.37 -26.00 3.27
N ASP A 282 -16.61 -24.84 2.66
CA ASP A 282 -16.34 -24.55 1.25
C ASP A 282 -14.85 -24.19 1.08
N SER A 283 -14.09 -25.04 0.38
CA SER A 283 -12.67 -24.84 0.12
C SER A 283 -12.35 -24.99 -1.36
N LEU A 284 -11.77 -23.93 -1.94
CA LEU A 284 -11.25 -23.90 -3.29
C LEU A 284 -9.73 -23.75 -3.24
N LYS A 285 -8.99 -24.69 -3.82
CA LYS A 285 -7.53 -24.67 -3.82
C LYS A 285 -6.97 -25.10 -5.18
N ILE A 286 -6.25 -24.20 -5.83
CA ILE A 286 -5.60 -24.46 -7.11
C ILE A 286 -4.08 -24.40 -6.98
N THR A 287 -3.39 -25.27 -7.69
CA THR A 287 -1.92 -25.31 -7.77
C THR A 287 -1.39 -24.69 -9.07
N SER A 288 -2.27 -24.40 -10.02
CA SER A 288 -1.98 -23.72 -11.28
C SER A 288 -3.18 -22.89 -11.72
N GLY A 289 -2.94 -21.76 -12.37
CA GLY A 289 -3.96 -20.80 -12.80
C GLY A 289 -4.25 -19.72 -11.75
N VAL A 290 -5.49 -19.22 -11.75
CA VAL A 290 -5.91 -18.07 -10.94
C VAL A 290 -7.26 -18.31 -10.27
N ILE A 291 -7.38 -17.93 -8.99
CA ILE A 291 -8.70 -17.73 -8.36
C ILE A 291 -9.06 -16.27 -8.55
N VAL A 292 -10.21 -16.00 -9.18
CA VAL A 292 -10.74 -14.66 -9.28
C VAL A 292 -11.73 -14.46 -8.15
N TYR A 293 -11.47 -13.44 -7.32
CA TYR A 293 -12.31 -13.00 -6.23
C TYR A 293 -13.07 -11.75 -6.67
N ASN A 294 -14.40 -11.78 -6.65
CA ASN A 294 -15.23 -10.59 -6.80
C ASN A 294 -15.35 -9.85 -5.46
N LEU A 295 -14.74 -8.67 -5.38
CA LEU A 295 -14.58 -7.90 -4.15
C LEU A 295 -15.90 -7.34 -3.61
N GLU A 296 -16.88 -7.12 -4.48
CA GLU A 296 -18.19 -6.57 -4.12
C GLU A 296 -19.17 -7.67 -3.67
N ARG A 297 -19.17 -8.81 -4.38
CA ARG A 297 -20.13 -9.91 -4.14
C ARG A 297 -19.61 -10.97 -3.18
N ASN A 298 -18.32 -10.96 -2.83
CA ASN A 298 -17.68 -11.97 -1.98
C ASN A 298 -17.80 -13.40 -2.58
N GLU A 299 -17.70 -13.46 -3.91
CA GLU A 299 -17.77 -14.68 -4.72
C GLU A 299 -16.38 -15.01 -5.27
N VAL A 300 -16.07 -16.31 -5.36
CA VAL A 300 -14.81 -16.78 -5.93
C VAL A 300 -15.08 -17.82 -7.01
N TYR A 301 -14.29 -17.80 -8.07
CA TYR A 301 -14.27 -18.85 -9.07
C TYR A 301 -12.83 -19.12 -9.52
N ALA A 302 -12.55 -20.36 -9.88
CA ALA A 302 -11.25 -20.76 -10.42
C ALA A 302 -11.23 -20.66 -11.94
N ASN A 303 -10.12 -20.19 -12.47
CA ASN A 303 -9.78 -20.25 -13.88
C ASN A 303 -8.40 -20.91 -14.02
N ALA A 304 -8.39 -22.14 -14.53
CA ALA A 304 -7.17 -22.94 -14.69
C ALA A 304 -6.25 -22.43 -15.82
N GLY A 305 -6.70 -21.51 -16.66
CA GLY A 305 -6.01 -21.21 -17.91
C GLY A 305 -6.01 -22.42 -18.86
N LYS A 306 -5.14 -22.40 -19.87
CA LYS A 306 -5.13 -23.42 -20.94
C LYS A 306 -4.57 -24.78 -20.52
N GLU A 307 -3.80 -24.86 -19.42
CA GLU A 307 -3.09 -26.08 -18.99
C GLU A 307 -3.20 -26.38 -17.49
N GLY A 308 -3.97 -25.60 -16.72
CA GLY A 308 -4.11 -25.80 -15.28
C GLY A 308 -5.11 -26.90 -14.91
N ASN A 309 -4.87 -27.56 -13.78
CA ASN A 309 -5.84 -28.42 -13.13
C ASN A 309 -6.50 -27.66 -11.98
N ILE A 310 -7.84 -27.66 -11.93
CA ILE A 310 -8.60 -27.14 -10.79
C ILE A 310 -8.91 -28.35 -9.89
N SER A 311 -8.37 -28.35 -8.67
CA SER A 311 -8.84 -29.25 -7.62
C SER A 311 -9.72 -28.47 -6.64
N GLY A 312 -10.72 -29.12 -6.07
CA GLY A 312 -11.60 -28.54 -5.07
C GLY A 312 -12.31 -29.66 -4.33
N GLU A 313 -12.50 -29.48 -3.03
CA GLU A 313 -13.30 -30.38 -2.21
C GLU A 313 -14.56 -29.64 -1.79
N PHE A 314 -15.71 -30.13 -2.24
CA PHE A 314 -17.01 -29.68 -1.74
C PHE A 314 -17.49 -30.71 -0.73
N LEU A 315 -17.51 -30.34 0.55
CA LEU A 315 -18.12 -31.18 1.58
C LEU A 315 -19.63 -30.92 1.56
N ASP A 316 -20.37 -31.81 0.91
CA ASP A 316 -21.83 -31.84 1.02
C ASP A 316 -22.21 -32.14 2.48
N GLY A 317 -22.74 -31.13 3.16
CA GLY A 317 -23.35 -31.32 4.46
C GLY A 317 -24.64 -32.10 4.32
N THR A 318 -24.57 -33.43 4.37
CA THR A 318 -25.76 -34.24 4.66
C THR A 318 -26.15 -33.94 6.11
N PRO A 319 -27.27 -33.24 6.40
CA PRO A 319 -27.76 -33.19 7.77
C PRO A 319 -28.01 -34.64 8.20
N PRO A 320 -27.58 -35.06 9.41
CA PRO A 320 -27.78 -36.43 9.83
C PRO A 320 -29.27 -36.76 9.75
N SER A 321 -29.63 -37.71 8.89
CA SER A 321 -30.95 -38.31 8.88
C SER A 321 -31.13 -39.02 10.22
N ALA A 322 -31.95 -38.45 11.10
CA ALA A 322 -32.45 -39.16 12.27
C ALA A 322 -33.28 -40.35 11.77
N PRO A 323 -32.91 -41.56 12.18
CA PRO A 323 -33.78 -42.29 13.10
C PRO A 323 -33.07 -42.81 14.36
#